data_AF-A0A7S3PCC8-F1
#
_entry.id   AF-A0A7S3PCC8-F1
#
_cell.length_a   1.000
_cell.length_b   1.000
_cell.length_c   1.000
_cell.angle_alpha   90.00
_cell.angle_beta   90.00
_cell.angle_gamma   90.00
#
_symmetry.space_group_name_H-M   'P 1'
#
loop_
_entity.id
_entity.type
_entity.pdbx_description
1 polymer ?
#
loop_
_entity_poly.entity_id
_entity_poly.type
_entity_poly.pdbx_seq_one_letter_code
_entity_poly.pdbx_strand_id
1 'polypeptide(L)'
;GAAIDCQQGLSPLFARETKNLDTNSVDRNATAAYRDIQVPVSLWYGTEDSTVPMSSADWLAGQIPGAKLYKVEEGHALYFFRVDEVLDEFVQVMDAIDTKGGDVKERMINDC
;
A
#
# COMPACT_ATOMS: atom_id res chain seq x y z
N GLY A 1 4.85 2.61 12.97
CA GLY A 1 4.40 1.94 11.75
C GLY A 1 5.11 0.61 11.60
N ALA A 2 6.31 0.60 11.02
CA ALA A 2 7.00 -0.61 10.58
C ALA A 2 7.42 -1.63 11.68
N ALA A 3 7.57 -1.21 12.95
CA ALA A 3 8.08 -2.10 14.00
C ALA A 3 7.06 -3.13 14.53
N ILE A 4 5.75 -2.86 14.43
CA ILE A 4 4.70 -3.81 14.87
C ILE A 4 4.55 -4.95 13.86
N ASP A 5 4.69 -4.66 12.56
CA ASP A 5 4.56 -5.65 11.49
C ASP A 5 5.71 -6.68 11.48
N CYS A 6 6.84 -6.36 12.12
CA CYS A 6 7.97 -7.28 12.29
C CYS A 6 7.66 -8.46 13.20
N GLN A 7 6.79 -8.31 14.20
CA GLN A 7 6.42 -9.42 15.11
C GLN A 7 5.33 -10.32 14.53
N GLN A 8 4.55 -9.82 13.55
CA GLN A 8 3.42 -10.54 12.96
C GLN A 8 3.76 -11.24 11.64
N GLY A 9 5.03 -11.19 11.20
CA GLY A 9 5.44 -11.79 9.92
C GLY A 9 4.85 -11.11 8.68
N LEU A 10 4.30 -9.90 8.84
CA LEU A 10 3.67 -9.14 7.77
C LEU A 10 4.65 -8.18 7.06
N SER A 11 5.84 -7.98 7.63
CA SER A 11 6.87 -7.15 7.00
C SER A 11 7.30 -7.73 5.63
N PRO A 12 7.39 -6.90 4.57
CA PRO A 12 7.95 -7.27 3.27
C PRO A 12 9.31 -7.95 3.32
N LEU A 13 10.12 -7.65 4.35
CA LEU A 13 11.44 -8.27 4.55
C LEU A 13 11.37 -9.74 5.00
N PHE A 14 10.23 -10.17 5.56
CA PHE A 14 10.02 -11.51 6.11
C PHE A 14 8.84 -12.26 5.47
N ALA A 15 8.13 -11.64 4.52
CA ALA A 15 7.08 -12.28 3.75
C ALA A 15 7.68 -13.41 2.89
N ARG A 16 7.74 -14.61 3.46
CA ARG A 16 8.25 -15.81 2.79
C ARG A 16 7.27 -16.25 1.71
N GLU A 17 7.81 -16.66 0.56
CA GLU A 17 7.05 -17.38 -0.46
C GLU A 17 6.44 -18.64 0.19
N THR A 18 5.11 -18.73 0.18
CA THR A 18 4.34 -19.83 0.78
C THR A 18 4.48 -21.12 -0.04
N LYS A 19 5.66 -21.74 -0.02
CA LYS A 19 5.83 -23.08 -0.61
C LYS A 19 5.67 -24.20 0.40
N ASN A 20 5.70 -23.95 1.71
CA ASN A 20 5.52 -24.96 2.78
C ASN A 20 5.20 -24.30 4.14
N LEU A 21 4.03 -23.68 4.29
CA LEU A 21 3.50 -23.34 5.61
C LEU A 21 2.21 -24.14 5.81
N ASP A 22 2.10 -24.76 6.98
CA ASP A 22 0.96 -25.57 7.39
C ASP A 22 -0.33 -24.76 7.30
N THR A 23 -1.34 -25.33 6.66
CA THR A 23 -2.64 -24.65 6.40
C THR A 23 -3.45 -24.34 7.67
N ASN A 24 -2.87 -24.60 8.86
CA ASN A 24 -3.49 -24.44 10.17
C ASN A 24 -2.76 -23.44 11.07
N SER A 25 -1.66 -22.81 10.63
CA SER A 25 -1.10 -21.70 11.39
C SER A 25 -1.92 -20.43 11.16
N VAL A 26 -2.08 -19.64 12.21
CA VAL A 26 -2.75 -18.33 12.20
C VAL A 26 -1.95 -17.30 11.38
N ASP A 27 -0.82 -17.72 10.78
CA ASP A 27 0.01 -16.94 9.86
C ASP A 27 -0.68 -16.88 8.50
N ARG A 28 -1.69 -16.01 8.41
CA ARG A 28 -2.26 -15.60 7.12
C ARG A 28 -1.10 -15.22 6.20
N ASN A 29 -0.98 -15.92 5.07
CA ASN A 29 -0.06 -15.61 3.99
C ASN A 29 -0.11 -14.10 3.72
N ALA A 30 0.93 -13.35 4.08
CA ALA A 30 0.95 -11.90 3.97
C ALA A 30 0.57 -11.43 2.55
N THR A 31 1.01 -12.18 1.53
CA THR A 31 0.63 -11.95 0.13
C THR A 31 -0.88 -12.01 -0.09
N ALA A 32 -1.58 -12.99 0.49
CA ALA A 32 -3.03 -13.09 0.37
C ALA A 32 -3.71 -11.89 1.06
N ALA A 33 -3.23 -11.50 2.25
CA ALA A 33 -3.77 -10.35 2.95
C ALA A 33 -3.58 -9.03 2.18
N TYR A 34 -2.42 -8.82 1.56
CA TYR A 34 -2.18 -7.63 0.72
C TYR A 34 -3.02 -7.62 -0.56
N ARG A 35 -3.31 -8.78 -1.13
CA ARG A 35 -4.18 -8.92 -2.32
C ARG A 35 -5.66 -8.62 -2.03
N ASP A 36 -6.08 -8.78 -0.79
CA ASP A 36 -7.47 -8.52 -0.38
C ASP A 36 -7.75 -7.01 -0.18
N ILE A 37 -6.73 -6.14 -0.25
CA ILE A 37 -6.90 -4.69 -0.16
C ILE A 37 -7.61 -4.19 -1.42
N GLN A 38 -8.80 -3.59 -1.23
CA GLN A 38 -9.65 -3.06 -2.32
C GLN A 38 -9.75 -1.53 -2.34
N VAL A 39 -9.11 -0.84 -1.39
CA VAL A 39 -9.07 0.62 -1.35
C VAL A 39 -7.83 1.14 -2.08
N PRO A 40 -7.85 2.35 -2.65
CA PRO A 40 -6.65 2.95 -3.23
C PRO A 40 -5.52 3.06 -2.21
N VAL A 41 -4.30 2.73 -2.63
CA VAL A 41 -3.10 2.76 -1.79
C VAL A 41 -1.99 3.52 -2.50
N SER A 42 -1.41 4.46 -1.77
CA SER A 42 -0.24 5.23 -2.20
C SER A 42 0.96 4.86 -1.32
N LEU A 43 2.00 4.33 -1.95
CA LEU A 43 3.26 3.94 -1.30
C LEU A 43 4.31 4.99 -1.60
N TRP A 44 4.98 5.50 -0.57
CA TRP A 44 6.03 6.50 -0.71
C TRP A 44 7.36 5.93 -0.23
N TYR A 45 8.39 6.04 -1.07
CA TYR A 45 9.71 5.50 -0.78
C TYR A 45 10.81 6.50 -1.14
N GLY A 46 11.75 6.68 -0.20
CA GLY A 46 12.93 7.52 -0.37
C GLY A 46 14.06 6.73 -1.00
N THR A 47 14.54 7.12 -2.18
CA THR A 47 15.58 6.40 -2.93
C THR A 47 16.95 6.40 -2.24
N GLU A 48 17.13 7.24 -1.22
CA GLU A 48 18.34 7.33 -0.40
C GLU A 48 18.17 6.62 0.97
N ASP A 49 17.05 5.93 1.18
CA ASP A 49 16.81 5.13 2.38
C ASP A 49 17.83 3.98 2.49
N SER A 50 18.67 4.06 3.53
CA SER A 50 19.69 3.04 3.87
C SER A 50 19.21 2.04 4.93
N THR A 51 18.00 2.22 5.46
CA THR A 51 17.40 1.41 6.52
C THR A 51 16.55 0.28 5.96
N VAL A 52 15.82 0.53 4.86
CA VAL A 52 14.96 -0.46 4.21
C VAL A 52 15.34 -0.54 2.72
N PRO A 53 15.61 -1.73 2.15
CA PRO A 53 15.91 -1.84 0.73
C PRO A 53 14.71 -1.48 -0.16
N MET A 54 14.99 -0.79 -1.28
CA MET A 54 14.01 -0.42 -2.32
C MET A 54 13.19 -1.62 -2.82
N SER A 55 13.80 -2.81 -2.88
CA SER A 55 13.11 -4.05 -3.28
C SER A 55 11.91 -4.39 -2.39
N SER A 56 11.90 -3.92 -1.14
CA SER A 56 10.78 -4.10 -0.21
C SER A 56 9.54 -3.32 -0.66
N ALA A 57 9.74 -2.07 -1.08
CA ALA A 57 8.66 -1.22 -1.60
C ALA A 57 8.19 -1.69 -2.98
N ASP A 58 9.12 -2.12 -3.85
CA ASP A 58 8.76 -2.71 -5.15
C ASP A 58 7.95 -4.00 -4.98
N TRP A 59 8.36 -4.89 -4.06
CA TRP A 59 7.61 -6.11 -3.76
C TRP A 59 6.21 -5.81 -3.24
N LEU A 60 6.09 -4.86 -2.29
CA LEU A 60 4.81 -4.52 -1.66
C LEU A 60 3.85 -3.89 -2.68
N ALA A 61 4.35 -2.98 -3.52
CA ALA A 61 3.58 -2.40 -4.63
C ALA A 61 3.07 -3.49 -5.60
N GLY A 62 3.84 -4.55 -5.81
CA GLY A 62 3.44 -5.69 -6.61
C GLY A 62 2.39 -6.61 -5.96
N GLN A 63 2.22 -6.57 -4.63
CA GLN A 63 1.21 -7.38 -3.93
C GLN A 63 -0.14 -6.68 -3.80
N ILE A 64 -0.15 -5.35 -3.67
CA ILE A 64 -1.37 -4.58 -3.41
C ILE A 64 -2.03 -4.18 -4.74
N PRO A 65 -3.26 -4.61 -5.02
CA PRO A 65 -3.97 -4.27 -6.26
C PRO A 65 -4.14 -2.75 -6.40
N GLY A 66 -3.69 -2.20 -7.53
CA GLY A 66 -3.87 -0.78 -7.83
C GLY A 66 -3.00 0.17 -6.98
N ALA A 67 -2.05 -0.34 -6.20
CA ALA A 67 -1.14 0.53 -5.46
C ALA A 67 -0.27 1.38 -6.40
N LYS A 68 -0.09 2.66 -6.05
CA LYS A 68 0.81 3.58 -6.74
C LYS A 68 2.06 3.78 -5.89
N LEU A 69 3.22 3.51 -6.46
CA LEU A 69 4.51 3.69 -5.81
C LEU A 69 5.17 5.01 -6.26
N TYR A 70 5.34 5.93 -5.32
CA TYR A 70 6.08 7.17 -5.46
C TYR A 70 7.51 6.98 -4.95
N LYS A 71 8.49 7.21 -5.82
CA LYS A 71 9.91 7.17 -5.50
C LYS A 71 10.44 8.61 -5.50
N VAL A 72 11.01 9.05 -4.40
CA VAL A 72 11.49 10.43 -4.21
C VAL A 72 12.94 10.43 -3.72
N GLU A 73 13.71 11.45 -4.07
CA GLU A 73 15.10 11.63 -3.63
C GLU A 73 15.14 12.08 -2.15
N GLU A 74 14.87 11.14 -1.24
CA GLU A 74 14.86 11.34 0.21
C GLU A 74 15.36 10.09 0.95
N GLY A 75 15.70 10.25 2.24
CA GLY A 75 16.05 9.14 3.14
C GLY A 75 14.84 8.50 3.82
N HIS A 76 15.09 7.62 4.81
CA HIS A 76 14.05 6.92 5.59
C HIS A 76 13.00 7.86 6.22
N ALA A 77 13.43 9.07 6.55
CA ALA A 77 12.64 10.10 7.20
C ALA A 77 11.88 11.01 6.21
N LEU A 78 11.64 10.55 4.96
CA LEU A 78 11.04 11.35 3.87
C LEU A 78 9.76 12.10 4.27
N TYR A 79 8.97 11.52 5.19
CA TYR A 79 7.72 12.12 5.65
C TYR A 79 7.92 13.53 6.22
N PHE A 80 9.03 13.81 6.91
CA PHE A 80 9.29 15.13 7.47
C PHE A 80 9.56 16.21 6.41
N PHE A 81 9.96 15.80 5.21
CA PHE A 81 10.34 16.71 4.12
C PHE A 81 9.28 16.79 3.03
N ARG A 82 8.44 15.75 2.90
CA ARG A 82 7.45 15.59 1.82
C ARG A 82 6.00 15.54 2.33
N VAL A 83 5.76 15.96 3.57
CA VAL A 83 4.42 15.89 4.19
C VAL A 83 3.35 16.57 3.33
N ASP A 84 3.66 17.74 2.75
CA ASP A 84 2.71 18.48 1.92
C ASP A 84 2.34 17.70 0.66
N GLU A 85 3.33 17.13 -0.05
CA GLU A 85 3.09 16.31 -1.24
C GLU A 85 2.29 15.04 -0.93
N VAL A 86 2.56 14.41 0.22
CA VAL A 86 1.82 13.23 0.68
C VAL A 86 0.36 13.58 0.98
N LEU A 87 0.11 14.71 1.63
CA LEU A 87 -1.25 15.15 1.96
C LEU A 87 -2.02 15.62 0.72
N ASP A 88 -1.38 16.35 -0.18
CA ASP A 88 -1.98 16.78 -1.44
C ASP A 88 -2.40 15.58 -2.29
N GLU A 89 -1.57 14.54 -2.34
CA GLU A 89 -1.88 13.30 -3.04
C GLU A 89 -3.05 12.56 -2.39
N PHE A 90 -3.08 12.48 -1.06
CA PHE A 90 -4.19 11.88 -0.34
C PHE A 90 -5.52 12.58 -0.65
N VAL A 91 -5.55 13.92 -0.65
CA VAL A 91 -6.74 14.70 -1.00
C VAL A 91 -7.17 14.41 -2.45
N GLN A 92 -6.25 14.40 -3.40
CA GLN A 92 -6.56 14.10 -4.80
C GLN A 92 -7.15 12.69 -4.97
N VAL A 93 -6.63 11.70 -4.25
CA VAL A 93 -7.16 10.33 -4.28
C VAL A 93 -8.58 10.29 -3.70
N MET A 94 -8.83 10.99 -2.59
CA MET A 94 -10.16 11.08 -1.99
C MET A 94 -11.18 11.72 -2.93
N ASP A 95 -10.84 12.86 -3.53
CA ASP A 95 -11.71 13.54 -4.49
C ASP A 95 -12.04 12.67 -5.70
N ALA A 96 -11.06 11.90 -6.19
CA ALA A 96 -11.25 10.96 -7.30
C ALA A 96 -12.16 9.78 -6.93
N ILE A 97 -12.13 9.32 -5.67
CA ILE A 97 -13.05 8.28 -5.17
C ILE A 97 -14.47 8.85 -5.09
N ASP A 98 -14.63 10.05 -4.53
CA ASP A 98 -15.94 10.69 -4.37
C ASP A 98 -16.61 10.96 -5.71
N THR A 99 -15.85 11.43 -6.71
CA THR A 99 -16.35 11.66 -8.07
C THR A 99 -16.84 10.37 -8.72
N LYS A 100 -16.07 9.28 -8.60
CA LYS A 100 -16.47 7.95 -9.12
C LYS A 100 -17.68 7.36 -8.37
N GLY A 101 -17.81 7.64 -7.07
CA GLY A 101 -18.96 7.24 -6.26
C GLY A 101 -20.24 8.01 -6.61
N GLY A 102 -20.12 9.25 -7.07
CA GLY A 102 -21.21 10.07 -7.61
C GLY A 102 -21.77 9.54 -8.93
N ASP A 103 -20.88 9.21 -9.88
CA ASP A 103 -21.26 8.69 -11.20
C ASP A 103 -22.04 7.36 -11.13
N VAL A 104 -21.72 6.48 -10.17
CA VAL A 104 -22.46 5.21 -9.98
C VAL A 104 -23.88 5.45 -9.48
N LYS A 105 -24.09 6.42 -8.57
CA LYS A 105 -25.42 6.75 -8.05
C LYS A 105 -26.30 7.41 -9.11
N GLU A 106 -25.74 8.27 -9.96
CA GLU A 106 -26.50 8.95 -11.01
C GLU A 106 -26.89 8.00 -12.17
N ARG A 107 -26.07 6.98 -12.45
CA ARG A 107 -26.40 5.94 -13.43
C ARG A 107 -27.54 5.01 -12.97
N MET A 108 -27.65 4.72 -11.68
CA MET A 108 -28.76 3.91 -11.14
C MET A 108 -30.10 4.66 -11.07
N ILE A 109 -30.09 5.99 -11.07
CA ILE A 109 -31.32 6.81 -11.02
C ILE A 109 -31.98 6.94 -12.41
N ASN A 110 -31.20 6.87 -13.49
CA ASN A 110 -31.69 7.08 -14.86
C ASN A 110 -32.09 5.79 -15.62
N ASP A 111 -32.03 4.63 -14.97
CA ASP A 111 -32.44 3.32 -15.52
C ASP A 111 -33.82 2.85 -15.00
N CYS A 112 -34.65 3.76 -14.44
CA CYS A 112 -36.06 3.52 -14.07
C CYS A 112 -37.05 4.13 -15.06
#